data_AF-R9AUW3-F1
#
_entry.id   AF-R9AUW3-F1
#
_cell.length_a   1.000
_cell.length_b   1.000
_cell.length_c   1.000
_cell.angle_alpha   90.00
_cell.angle_beta   90.00
_cell.angle_gamma   90.00
#
_symmetry.space_group_name_H-M   'P 1'
#
loop_
_entity.id
_entity.type
_entity.pdbx_description
1 polymer ?
#
loop_
_entity_poly.entity_id
_entity_poly.type
_entity_poly.pdbx_seq_one_letter_code
_entity_poly.pdbx_strand_id
1 'polypeptide(L)'
;GQAVAAKTTVTEGDNMVVTQTKNADGSTNYEVATARDVDFDSVQVGDVNIDGATGKISGVADGTIAAGSKDAVNGGQLNDSMTSTGDILGGGVTNEGGKLNGPFTVNDKGYDTVADAIQGETAAAKTEVTEGKNITVSKTVGADGQDIYEVATARDVDFDSV
;
A
#
# COMPACT_ATOMS: atom_id res chain seq x y z
N GLY A 1 -52.58 -14.73 58.50
CA GLY A 1 -52.50 -13.71 57.44
C GLY A 1 -51.84 -14.33 56.23
N GLN A 2 -52.30 -14.03 55.03
CA GLN A 2 -51.62 -14.47 53.80
C GLN A 2 -50.26 -13.76 53.72
N ALA A 3 -49.19 -14.51 53.50
CA ALA A 3 -47.89 -13.92 53.21
C ALA A 3 -48.00 -13.17 51.86
N VAL A 4 -47.73 -11.87 51.88
CA VAL A 4 -47.62 -11.08 50.65
C VAL A 4 -46.39 -11.59 49.91
N ALA A 5 -46.57 -12.11 48.69
CA ALA A 5 -45.44 -12.52 47.86
C ALA A 5 -44.51 -11.30 47.64
N ALA A 6 -43.22 -11.46 47.92
CA ALA A 6 -42.24 -10.42 47.61
C ALA A 6 -42.25 -10.17 46.09
N LYS A 7 -42.35 -8.90 45.70
CA LYS A 7 -42.35 -8.50 44.28
C LYS A 7 -40.91 -8.30 43.81
N THR A 8 -40.49 -9.07 42.81
CA THR A 8 -39.21 -8.86 42.11
C THR A 8 -39.49 -8.40 40.68
N THR A 9 -38.80 -7.37 40.23
CA THR A 9 -38.85 -6.86 38.86
C THR A 9 -37.46 -6.91 38.27
N VAL A 10 -37.34 -7.49 37.08
CA VAL A 10 -36.09 -7.51 36.28
C VAL A 10 -36.47 -7.01 34.90
N THR A 11 -35.67 -6.08 34.37
CA THR A 11 -35.84 -5.50 33.04
C THR A 11 -34.54 -5.74 32.28
N GLU A 12 -34.66 -6.15 31.01
CA GLU A 12 -33.51 -6.22 30.10
C GLU A 12 -33.00 -4.81 29.82
N GLY A 13 -31.72 -4.59 30.07
CA GLY A 13 -31.01 -3.42 29.56
C GLY A 13 -30.48 -3.68 28.16
N ASP A 14 -29.91 -2.65 27.52
CA ASP A 14 -29.24 -2.80 26.23
C ASP A 14 -28.17 -3.90 26.29
N ASN A 15 -28.04 -4.67 25.21
CA ASN A 15 -27.11 -5.80 25.07
C ASN A 15 -27.30 -6.94 26.07
N MET A 16 -28.35 -6.92 26.90
CA MET A 16 -28.66 -7.96 27.87
C MET A 16 -29.89 -8.77 27.46
N VAL A 17 -29.85 -10.07 27.70
CA VAL A 17 -30.99 -10.99 27.59
C VAL A 17 -31.24 -11.58 28.98
N VAL A 18 -32.49 -11.56 29.43
CA VAL A 18 -32.92 -12.10 30.71
C VAL A 18 -34.01 -13.16 30.48
N THR A 19 -33.66 -14.42 30.70
CA THR A 19 -34.61 -15.53 30.61
C THR A 19 -35.10 -15.94 31.99
N GLN A 20 -36.41 -15.91 32.22
CA GLN A 20 -37.01 -16.38 33.47
C GLN A 20 -37.37 -17.87 33.38
N THR A 21 -37.03 -18.63 34.42
CA THR A 21 -37.46 -20.02 34.63
C THR A 21 -37.97 -20.23 36.06
N LYS A 22 -38.73 -21.31 36.29
CA LYS A 22 -39.13 -21.75 37.65
C LYS A 22 -38.33 -22.98 38.05
N ASN A 23 -37.80 -22.95 39.27
CA ASN A 23 -37.13 -24.08 39.87
C ASN A 23 -38.15 -25.09 40.42
N ALA A 24 -37.71 -26.33 40.64
CA ALA A 24 -38.54 -27.40 41.19
C ALA A 24 -39.07 -27.09 42.60
N ASP A 25 -38.37 -26.26 43.36
CA ASP A 25 -38.76 -25.80 44.71
C ASP A 25 -39.76 -24.62 44.71
N GLY A 26 -40.19 -24.17 43.52
CA GLY A 26 -41.11 -23.06 43.35
C GLY A 26 -40.46 -21.67 43.35
N SER A 27 -39.14 -21.57 43.52
CA SER A 27 -38.41 -20.30 43.36
C SER A 27 -38.26 -19.90 41.88
N THR A 28 -38.06 -18.60 41.64
CA THR A 28 -37.83 -18.05 40.29
C THR A 28 -36.34 -17.93 40.03
N ASN A 29 -35.89 -18.40 38.88
CA ASN A 29 -34.54 -18.20 38.37
C ASN A 29 -34.55 -17.18 37.21
N TYR A 30 -33.53 -16.33 37.16
CA TYR A 30 -33.30 -15.39 36.06
C TYR A 30 -31.91 -15.64 35.51
N GLU A 31 -31.84 -16.14 34.29
CA GLU A 31 -30.60 -16.30 33.55
C GLU A 31 -30.31 -15.02 32.78
N VAL A 32 -29.19 -14.38 33.10
CA VAL A 32 -28.76 -13.12 32.51
C VAL A 32 -27.55 -13.39 31.63
N ALA A 33 -27.66 -13.07 30.34
CA ALA A 33 -26.59 -13.24 29.37
C ALA A 33 -26.41 -11.97 28.53
N THR A 34 -25.24 -11.82 27.92
CA THR A 34 -25.07 -10.86 26.83
C THR A 34 -25.84 -11.35 25.61
N ALA A 35 -26.49 -10.44 24.88
CA ALA A 35 -27.10 -10.74 23.60
C ALA A 35 -26.05 -11.28 22.62
N ARG A 36 -26.50 -12.05 21.62
CA ARG A 36 -25.61 -12.56 20.55
C ARG A 36 -25.09 -11.43 19.67
N ASP A 37 -26.01 -10.52 19.34
CA ASP A 37 -25.70 -9.27 18.65
C ASP A 37 -25.74 -8.17 19.70
N VAL A 38 -24.66 -7.41 19.78
CA VAL A 38 -24.50 -6.31 20.73
C VAL A 38 -24.20 -5.05 19.95
N ASP A 39 -24.73 -3.93 20.43
CA ASP A 39 -24.48 -2.61 19.88
C ASP A 39 -23.76 -1.77 20.93
N PHE A 40 -22.55 -1.33 20.60
CA PHE A 40 -21.73 -0.49 21.45
C PHE A 40 -21.28 0.72 20.66
N ASP A 41 -21.47 1.90 21.24
CA ASP A 41 -20.91 3.15 20.67
C ASP A 41 -19.37 3.09 20.62
N SER A 42 -18.74 2.40 21.58
CA SER A 42 -17.30 2.15 21.58
C SER A 42 -16.91 0.93 22.41
N VAL A 43 -15.79 0.30 22.06
CA VAL A 43 -15.19 -0.80 22.82
C VAL A 43 -13.71 -0.50 23.09
N GLN A 44 -13.37 -0.25 24.35
CA GLN A 44 -12.00 0.03 24.80
C GLN A 44 -11.37 -1.20 25.46
N VAL A 45 -10.18 -1.60 25.01
CA VAL A 45 -9.38 -2.69 25.59
C VAL A 45 -7.91 -2.25 25.68
N GLY A 46 -7.45 -1.90 26.89
CA GLY A 46 -6.12 -1.30 27.05
C GLY A 46 -6.07 0.04 26.31
N ASP A 47 -5.10 0.22 25.42
CA ASP A 47 -5.01 1.40 24.53
C ASP A 47 -5.85 1.25 23.26
N VAL A 48 -6.29 0.03 22.93
CA VAL A 48 -7.07 -0.24 21.70
C VAL A 48 -8.51 0.24 21.88
N ASN A 49 -9.00 1.03 20.92
CA ASN A 49 -10.38 1.50 20.87
C ASN A 49 -11.01 1.15 19.53
N ILE A 50 -12.20 0.55 19.57
CA ILE A 50 -13.10 0.42 18.42
C ILE A 50 -14.16 1.51 18.57
N ASP A 51 -14.15 2.47 17.66
CA ASP A 51 -15.09 3.59 17.64
C ASP A 51 -16.26 3.28 16.69
N GLY A 52 -17.47 3.14 17.23
CA GLY A 52 -18.67 2.83 16.46
C GLY A 52 -19.12 3.98 15.54
N ALA A 53 -18.76 5.23 15.86
CA ALA A 53 -19.11 6.38 15.03
C ALA A 53 -18.17 6.53 13.82
N THR A 54 -16.87 6.28 13.99
CA THR A 54 -15.89 6.42 12.90
C THR A 54 -15.53 5.09 12.21
N GLY A 55 -15.88 3.95 12.80
CA GLY A 55 -15.46 2.61 12.35
C GLY A 55 -13.96 2.36 12.52
N LYS A 56 -13.23 3.25 13.19
CA LYS A 56 -11.78 3.14 13.35
C LYS A 56 -11.44 2.20 14.50
N ILE A 57 -10.37 1.44 14.29
CA ILE A 57 -9.64 0.75 15.35
C ILE A 57 -8.35 1.53 15.60
N SER A 58 -8.27 2.22 16.73
CA SER A 58 -7.11 3.04 17.12
C SER A 58 -6.35 2.41 18.28
N GLY A 59 -5.14 2.90 18.56
CA GLY A 59 -4.30 2.41 19.66
C GLY A 59 -3.62 1.07 19.37
N VAL A 60 -3.59 0.64 18.10
CA VAL A 60 -2.88 -0.56 17.67
C VAL A 60 -1.37 -0.27 17.69
N ALA A 61 -0.65 -0.92 18.61
CA ALA A 61 0.81 -0.91 18.65
C ALA A 61 1.39 -1.55 17.37
N ASP A 62 2.67 -1.30 17.09
CA ASP A 62 3.34 -1.88 15.94
C ASP A 62 3.29 -3.42 16.01
N GLY A 63 2.72 -4.04 14.97
CA GLY A 63 2.65 -5.49 14.84
C GLY A 63 3.95 -6.08 14.30
N THR A 64 4.20 -7.36 14.57
CA THR A 64 5.34 -8.05 13.99
C THR A 64 5.16 -8.23 12.47
N ILE A 65 6.10 -7.73 11.66
CA ILE A 65 6.12 -7.97 10.20
C ILE A 65 7.07 -9.12 9.91
N ALA A 66 6.53 -10.34 9.88
CA ALA A 66 7.28 -11.55 9.58
C ALA A 66 6.37 -12.64 8.98
N ALA A 67 6.98 -13.62 8.29
CA ALA A 67 6.25 -14.76 7.75
C ALA A 67 5.50 -15.50 8.87
N GLY A 68 4.19 -15.70 8.68
CA GLY A 68 3.33 -16.38 9.64
C GLY A 68 2.77 -15.50 10.77
N SER A 69 3.17 -14.23 10.86
CA SER A 69 2.61 -13.28 11.84
C SER A 69 1.08 -13.17 11.73
N LYS A 70 0.44 -12.97 12.88
CA LYS A 70 -1.00 -12.74 13.03
C LYS A 70 -1.29 -11.41 13.73
N ASP A 71 -0.25 -10.61 13.96
CA ASP A 71 -0.39 -9.30 14.56
C ASP A 71 -1.02 -8.34 13.55
N ALA A 72 -1.93 -7.49 14.03
CA ALA A 72 -2.39 -6.35 13.24
C ALA A 72 -1.25 -5.33 13.09
N VAL A 73 -1.15 -4.71 11.92
CA VAL A 73 -0.22 -3.59 11.68
C VAL A 73 -0.97 -2.28 11.65
N ASN A 74 -0.32 -1.20 12.07
CA ASN A 74 -0.91 0.14 12.06
C ASN A 74 -0.47 0.97 10.84
N GLY A 75 -1.03 2.17 10.72
CA GLY A 75 -0.74 3.08 9.62
C GLY A 75 0.70 3.58 9.58
N GLY A 76 1.40 3.66 10.72
CA GLY A 76 2.81 4.07 10.78
C GLY A 76 3.70 3.05 10.06
N GLN A 77 3.50 1.76 10.34
CA GLN A 77 4.26 0.70 9.68
C GLN A 77 4.01 0.62 8.17
N LEU A 78 2.75 0.80 7.74
CA LEU A 78 2.44 0.87 6.30
C LEU A 78 3.08 2.11 5.65
N ASN A 79 3.05 3.25 6.34
CA ASN A 79 3.70 4.47 5.88
C ASN A 79 5.21 4.27 5.72
N ASP A 80 5.88 3.63 6.66
CA ASP A 80 7.33 3.39 6.59
C ASP A 80 7.69 2.46 5.41
N SER A 81 6.88 1.43 5.16
CA SER A 81 7.07 0.55 4.00
C SER A 81 6.93 1.30 2.66
N MET A 82 5.96 2.21 2.58
CA MET A 82 5.77 3.02 1.37
C MET A 82 6.92 4.03 1.21
N THR A 83 7.32 4.71 2.27
CA THR A 83 8.48 5.63 2.26
C THR A 83 9.73 4.91 1.77
N SER A 84 10.03 3.70 2.28
CA SER A 84 11.18 2.91 1.83
C SER A 84 11.13 2.60 0.33
N THR A 85 9.94 2.34 -0.22
CA THR A 85 9.77 2.13 -1.67
C THR A 85 10.02 3.43 -2.45
N GLY A 86 9.52 4.56 -1.95
CA GLY A 86 9.76 5.89 -2.52
C GLY A 86 11.25 6.25 -2.54
N ASP A 87 11.98 5.98 -1.46
CA ASP A 87 13.42 6.22 -1.36
C ASP A 87 14.22 5.38 -2.37
N ILE A 88 13.81 4.12 -2.59
CA ILE A 88 14.43 3.24 -3.59
C ILE A 88 14.17 3.73 -5.02
N LEU A 89 12.97 4.24 -5.31
CA LEU A 89 12.68 4.88 -6.60
C LEU A 89 13.46 6.19 -6.76
N GLY A 90 13.62 6.95 -5.67
CA GLY A 90 14.35 8.21 -5.64
C GLY A 90 13.67 9.29 -6.47
N GLY A 91 14.45 10.17 -7.09
CA GLY A 91 13.95 11.13 -8.09
C GLY A 91 12.91 12.12 -7.59
N GLY A 92 12.76 12.30 -6.28
CA GLY A 92 11.75 13.20 -5.68
C GLY A 92 10.39 12.55 -5.41
N VAL A 93 10.25 11.23 -5.51
CA VAL A 93 9.03 10.53 -5.05
C VAL A 93 8.80 10.79 -3.57
N THR A 94 7.58 11.16 -3.21
CA THR A 94 7.16 11.32 -1.81
C THR A 94 6.08 10.31 -1.45
N ASN A 95 5.96 9.99 -0.16
CA ASN A 95 4.83 9.25 0.37
C ASN A 95 3.89 10.22 1.11
N GLU A 96 2.65 10.35 0.65
CA GLU A 96 1.62 11.12 1.33
C GLU A 96 0.45 10.19 1.69
N GLY A 97 0.33 9.87 2.99
CA GLY A 97 -0.79 9.08 3.49
C GLY A 97 -0.83 7.64 2.96
N GLY A 98 0.33 7.03 2.67
CA GLY A 98 0.44 5.67 2.14
C GLY A 98 0.37 5.58 0.61
N LYS A 99 0.37 6.72 -0.08
CA LYS A 99 0.42 6.80 -1.54
C LYS A 99 1.76 7.39 -1.98
N LEU A 100 2.43 6.71 -2.91
CA LEU A 100 3.57 7.27 -3.61
C LEU A 100 3.11 8.32 -4.63
N ASN A 101 3.67 9.53 -4.53
CA ASN A 101 3.42 10.63 -5.46
C ASN A 101 4.67 10.90 -6.29
N GLY A 102 4.46 11.04 -7.60
CA GLY A 102 5.45 11.38 -8.60
C GLY A 102 4.89 12.46 -9.56
N PRO A 103 5.62 12.82 -10.62
CA PRO A 103 6.66 12.03 -11.28
C PRO A 103 7.98 11.94 -10.50
N PHE A 104 8.78 10.91 -10.79
CA PHE A 104 10.17 10.81 -10.34
C PHE A 104 11.12 11.29 -11.44
N THR A 105 12.26 11.83 -11.05
CA THR A 105 13.20 12.47 -11.96
C THR A 105 14.39 11.56 -12.25
N VAL A 106 14.71 11.38 -13.53
CA VAL A 106 15.94 10.76 -14.03
C VAL A 106 16.55 11.71 -15.05
N ASN A 107 17.83 12.05 -14.89
CA ASN A 107 18.55 12.94 -15.83
C ASN A 107 17.78 14.26 -16.11
N ASP A 108 17.32 14.90 -15.03
CA ASP A 108 16.51 16.14 -15.03
C ASP A 108 15.16 16.07 -15.78
N LYS A 109 14.68 14.87 -16.13
CA LYS A 109 13.36 14.64 -16.74
C LYS A 109 12.44 13.88 -15.78
N GLY A 110 11.20 14.34 -15.68
CA GLY A 110 10.16 13.68 -14.89
C GLY A 110 9.50 12.52 -15.64
N TYR A 111 9.27 11.41 -14.94
CA TYR A 111 8.60 10.21 -15.43
C TYR A 111 7.55 9.71 -14.44
N ASP A 112 6.40 9.28 -14.95
CA ASP A 112 5.31 8.72 -14.13
C ASP A 112 5.56 7.25 -13.78
N THR A 113 6.25 6.50 -14.65
CA THR A 113 6.55 5.08 -14.46
C THR A 113 8.01 4.75 -14.79
N VAL A 114 8.50 3.66 -14.17
CA VAL A 114 9.83 3.10 -14.49
C VAL A 114 9.95 2.72 -15.97
N ALA A 115 8.86 2.24 -16.58
CA ALA A 115 8.84 1.89 -18.00
C ALA A 115 9.04 3.12 -18.90
N ASP A 116 8.44 4.25 -18.55
CA ASP A 116 8.59 5.50 -19.31
C ASP A 116 10.00 6.06 -19.16
N ALA A 117 10.58 6.00 -17.96
CA ALA A 117 11.97 6.40 -17.72
C ALA A 117 12.95 5.57 -18.55
N ILE A 118 12.81 4.23 -18.52
CA ILE A 118 13.68 3.34 -19.30
C ILE A 118 13.56 3.62 -20.80
N GLN A 119 12.34 3.70 -21.32
CA GLN A 119 12.11 3.95 -22.75
C GLN A 119 12.63 5.33 -23.17
N GLY A 120 12.35 6.36 -22.37
CA GLY A 120 12.75 7.74 -22.62
C GLY A 120 14.27 7.92 -22.62
N GLU A 121 14.95 7.39 -21.60
CA GLU A 121 16.42 7.51 -21.50
C GLU A 121 17.14 6.60 -22.50
N THR A 122 16.59 5.42 -22.82
CA THR A 122 17.14 4.57 -23.90
C THR A 122 17.01 5.25 -25.26
N ALA A 123 15.90 5.94 -25.52
CA ALA A 123 15.74 6.72 -26.75
C ALA A 123 16.72 7.90 -26.80
N ALA A 124 16.94 8.59 -25.67
CA ALA A 124 17.89 9.70 -25.57
C ALA A 124 19.36 9.26 -25.68
N ALA A 125 19.68 8.02 -25.30
CA ALA A 125 21.03 7.47 -25.42
C ALA A 125 21.43 7.08 -26.85
N LYS A 126 20.51 7.14 -27.82
CA LYS A 126 20.82 6.78 -29.21
C LYS A 126 21.79 7.78 -29.82
N THR A 127 22.81 7.24 -30.48
CA THR A 127 23.76 8.03 -31.27
C THR A 127 23.26 8.20 -32.69
N GLU A 128 23.54 9.36 -33.27
CA GLU A 128 23.32 9.65 -34.68
C GLU A 128 24.67 9.76 -35.38
N VAL A 129 24.84 9.04 -36.50
CA VAL A 129 26.03 9.09 -37.34
C VAL A 129 25.58 9.48 -38.74
N THR A 130 26.20 10.53 -39.29
CA THR A 130 25.89 11.04 -40.63
C THR A 130 27.11 10.92 -41.55
N GLU A 131 26.88 10.56 -42.81
CA GLU A 131 27.92 10.49 -43.83
C GLU A 131 28.32 11.91 -44.26
N GLY A 132 29.61 12.25 -44.10
CA GLY A 132 30.19 13.47 -44.65
C GLY A 132 30.68 13.28 -46.10
N LYS A 133 31.11 14.37 -46.77
CA LYS A 133 31.74 14.29 -48.10
C LYS A 133 32.93 13.33 -48.06
N ASN A 134 33.05 12.49 -49.09
CA ASN A 134 34.11 11.46 -49.24
C ASN A 134 34.09 10.33 -48.19
N ILE A 135 33.05 10.21 -47.37
CA ILE A 135 32.91 9.16 -46.35
C ILE A 135 31.69 8.29 -46.65
N THR A 136 31.81 7.00 -46.40
CA THR A 136 30.69 6.05 -46.34
C THR A 136 30.60 5.47 -44.93
N VAL A 137 29.38 5.34 -44.42
CA VAL A 137 29.05 4.76 -43.13
C VAL A 137 28.08 3.61 -43.36
N SER A 138 28.49 2.40 -42.99
CA SER A 138 27.60 1.23 -43.03
C SER A 138 27.24 0.77 -41.63
N LYS A 139 25.97 0.42 -41.42
CA LYS A 139 25.44 -0.04 -40.13
C LYS A 139 25.26 -1.55 -40.15
N THR A 140 25.77 -2.22 -39.13
CA THR A 140 25.47 -3.63 -38.83
C THR A 140 25.04 -3.79 -37.38
N VAL A 141 24.42 -4.92 -37.05
CA VAL A 141 24.09 -5.26 -35.66
C VAL A 141 25.16 -6.20 -35.12
N GLY A 142 25.77 -5.84 -33.99
CA GLY A 142 26.74 -6.65 -33.28
C GLY A 142 26.13 -7.87 -32.61
N ALA A 143 26.98 -8.74 -32.07
CA ALA A 143 26.55 -9.98 -31.43
C ALA A 143 25.65 -9.76 -30.19
N ASP A 144 25.77 -8.60 -29.54
CA ASP A 144 25.00 -8.24 -28.35
C ASP A 144 23.80 -7.32 -28.68
N GLY A 145 23.48 -7.16 -29.96
CA GLY A 145 22.37 -6.33 -30.43
C GLY A 145 22.68 -4.83 -30.51
N GLN A 146 23.92 -4.41 -30.25
CA GLN A 146 24.37 -3.03 -30.41
C GLN A 146 24.53 -2.65 -31.89
N ASP A 147 24.29 -1.39 -32.22
CA ASP A 147 24.60 -0.86 -33.54
C ASP A 147 26.12 -0.69 -33.70
N ILE A 148 26.68 -1.22 -34.78
CA ILE A 148 28.07 -1.02 -35.21
C ILE A 148 28.05 -0.16 -36.47
N TYR A 149 28.75 0.98 -36.42
CA TYR A 149 28.91 1.88 -37.56
C TYR A 149 30.34 1.75 -38.11
N GLU A 150 30.50 1.14 -39.28
CA GLU A 150 31.78 1.08 -39.99
C GLU A 150 31.94 2.32 -40.87
N VAL A 151 33.01 3.08 -40.63
CA VAL A 151 33.32 4.32 -41.34
C VAL A 151 34.52 4.09 -42.25
N ALA A 152 34.36 4.38 -43.54
CA ALA A 152 35.40 4.24 -44.55
C ALA A 152 35.40 5.44 -45.51
N THR A 153 36.51 5.66 -46.21
CA THR A 153 36.52 6.58 -47.35
C THR A 153 35.66 6.03 -48.47
N ALA A 154 34.89 6.89 -49.13
CA ALA A 154 34.17 6.54 -50.35
C ALA A 154 35.14 6.03 -51.43
N ARG A 155 34.63 5.18 -52.33
CA ARG A 155 35.45 4.65 -53.44
C ARG A 155 35.93 5.76 -54.38
N ASP A 156 35.05 6.71 -54.66
CA ASP A 156 35.34 7.91 -55.42
C ASP A 156 35.33 9.09 -54.45
N VAL A 157 36.44 9.84 -54.44
CA VAL A 157 36.65 10.98 -53.54
C VAL A 157 36.87 12.22 -54.38
N ASP A 158 36.22 13.31 -53.99
CA ASP A 158 36.28 14.60 -54.66
C ASP A 158 36.93 15.64 -53.75
N PHE A 159 38.05 16.21 -54.21
CA PHE A 159 38.81 17.22 -53.51
C PHE A 159 38.98 18.44 -54.40
N ASP A 160 38.66 19.62 -53.85
CA ASP A 160 38.82 20.89 -54.57
C ASP A 160 40.32 21.21 -54.77
N SER A 161 41.19 20.68 -53.90
CA SER A 161 42.65 20.71 -54.01
C SER A 161 43.28 19.53 -53.27
N VAL A 162 44.41 19.04 -53.76
CA VAL A 162 45.20 17.97 -53.14
C VAL A 162 46.58 18.45 -52.70
#